data_AF-A0A3D4TU61-F1
#
_entry.id   AF-A0A3D4TU61-F1
#
_cell.length_a   1.000
_cell.length_b   1.000
_cell.length_c   1.000
_cell.angle_alpha   90.00
_cell.angle_beta   90.00
_cell.angle_gamma   90.00
#
_symmetry.space_group_name_H-M   'P 1'
#
loop_
_entity.id
_entity.type
_entity.pdbx_description
1 polymer ?
#
loop_
_entity_poly.entity_id
_entity_poly.type
_entity_poly.pdbx_seq_one_letter_code
_entity_poly.pdbx_strand_id
1 'polypeptide(L)'
;MSVISALPVEQQFATGHQGESLVLMVCQGWLWAGLYTAAPRETLLQVAASASRNVGVSHHSLALGGITFPLNRLAAQAAHRWLDRQGVRVRSIPPINRATRRTRGIRA
;
A
#
# COMPACT_ATOMS: atom_id res chain seq x y z
N MET A 1 19.26 -9.65 -21.05
CA MET A 1 18.70 -8.39 -21.59
C MET A 1 17.69 -7.87 -20.59
N SER A 2 18.06 -6.89 -19.76
CA SER A 2 17.15 -6.31 -18.77
C SER A 2 16.22 -5.35 -19.49
N VAL A 3 14.95 -5.74 -19.67
CA VAL A 3 13.92 -4.84 -20.17
C VAL A 3 13.81 -3.65 -19.21
N ILE A 4 14.18 -2.47 -19.67
CA ILE A 4 13.90 -1.23 -18.95
C ILE A 4 12.37 -1.07 -19.06
N SER A 5 11.62 -1.49 -18.05
CA SER A 5 10.21 -1.10 -17.97
C SER A 5 10.17 0.42 -17.97
N ALA A 6 9.51 1.01 -18.97
CA ALA A 6 9.25 2.43 -19.01
C ALA A 6 8.43 2.79 -17.77
N LEU A 7 9.06 3.48 -16.82
CA LEU A 7 8.37 4.03 -15.66
C LEU A 7 7.63 5.31 -16.11
N PRO A 8 6.45 5.62 -15.57
CA PRO A 8 5.78 4.93 -14.47
C PRO A 8 5.04 3.66 -14.90
N VAL A 9 5.00 2.67 -14.00
CA VAL A 9 4.13 1.50 -14.13
C VAL A 9 3.08 1.54 -13.05
N GLU A 10 1.83 1.32 -13.42
CA GLU A 10 0.68 1.36 -12.53
C GLU A 10 -0.08 0.03 -12.49
N GLN A 11 -0.73 -0.24 -11.35
CA GLN A 11 -1.60 -1.38 -11.19
C GLN A 11 -2.67 -1.08 -10.15
N GLN A 12 -3.91 -1.42 -10.51
CA GLN A 12 -5.07 -1.36 -9.61
C GLN A 12 -5.33 -2.71 -8.96
N PHE A 13 -5.72 -2.67 -7.69
CA PHE A 13 -6.12 -3.80 -6.88
C PHE A 13 -7.47 -3.52 -6.24
N ALA A 14 -8.44 -4.41 -6.44
CA ALA A 14 -9.72 -4.35 -5.71
C ALA A 14 -9.46 -4.66 -4.24
N THR A 15 -9.71 -3.69 -3.34
CA THR A 15 -9.46 -3.88 -1.91
C THR A 15 -10.42 -4.88 -1.27
N GLY A 16 -11.59 -5.10 -1.87
CA GLY A 16 -12.67 -5.93 -1.32
C GLY A 16 -13.47 -5.24 -0.21
N HIS A 17 -13.22 -3.95 0.05
CA HIS A 17 -13.94 -3.15 1.02
C HIS A 17 -14.82 -2.14 0.30
N GLN A 18 -16.14 -2.29 0.38
CA GLN A 18 -17.13 -1.28 -0.08
C GLN A 18 -16.89 -0.71 -1.50
N GLY A 19 -16.36 -1.55 -2.41
CA GLY A 19 -16.01 -1.13 -3.77
C GLY A 19 -14.72 -0.31 -3.89
N GLU A 20 -13.95 -0.13 -2.82
CA GLU A 20 -12.70 0.62 -2.88
C GLU A 20 -11.64 -0.10 -3.72
N SER A 21 -10.85 0.69 -4.43
CA SER A 21 -9.72 0.23 -5.24
C SER A 21 -8.45 0.94 -4.84
N LEU A 22 -7.38 0.17 -4.62
CA LEU A 22 -6.03 0.68 -4.38
C LEU A 22 -5.29 0.72 -5.71
N VAL A 23 -4.87 1.91 -6.14
CA VAL A 23 -3.99 2.11 -7.28
C VAL A 23 -2.57 2.31 -6.75
N LEU A 24 -1.63 1.51 -7.24
CA LEU A 24 -0.21 1.65 -6.96
C LEU A 24 0.51 2.09 -8.23
N MET A 25 1.43 3.05 -8.10
CA MET A 25 2.27 3.50 -9.20
C MET A 25 3.74 3.51 -8.76
N VAL A 26 4.59 2.85 -9.53
CA VAL A 26 6.04 2.83 -9.35
C VAL A 26 6.66 3.78 -10.37
N CYS A 27 7.32 4.81 -9.86
CA CYS A 27 8.00 5.82 -10.66
C CYS A 27 9.52 5.68 -10.55
N GLN A 28 10.26 6.48 -11.31
CA GLN A 28 11.73 6.48 -11.25
C GLN A 28 12.20 7.08 -9.91
N GLY A 29 12.41 6.20 -8.93
CA GLY A 29 12.93 6.56 -7.61
C GLY A 29 11.87 6.83 -6.55
N TRP A 30 10.57 6.79 -6.86
CA TRP A 30 9.52 7.00 -5.88
C TRP A 30 8.29 6.13 -6.14
N LEU A 31 7.43 6.04 -5.13
CA LEU A 31 6.21 5.25 -5.12
C LEU A 31 5.03 6.13 -4.78
N TRP A 32 3.90 5.82 -5.40
CA TRP A 32 2.62 6.45 -5.13
C TRP A 32 1.56 5.38 -4.88
N ALA A 33 0.65 5.67 -3.97
CA ALA A 33 -0.53 4.86 -3.71
C ALA A 33 -1.74 5.77 -3.50
N GLY A 34 -2.86 5.43 -4.15
CA GLY A 34 -4.13 6.11 -3.98
C GLY A 34 -5.26 5.11 -3.78
N LEU A 35 -6.10 5.39 -2.79
CA LEU A 35 -7.32 4.64 -2.51
C LEU A 35 -8.51 5.40 -3.05
N TYR A 36 -9.28 4.77 -3.91
CA TYR A 36 -10.46 5.34 -4.55
C TYR A 36 -11.71 4.57 -4.14
N THR A 37 -12.85 5.26 -4.01
CA THR A 37 -14.17 4.60 -3.97
C THR A 37 -14.55 4.09 -5.35
N ALA A 38 -15.24 2.95 -5.43
CA ALA A 38 -15.96 2.62 -6.67
C ALA A 38 -17.09 3.62 -6.92
N ALA A 39 -17.43 3.73 -8.21
CA ALA A 39 -18.57 4.41 -8.82
C ALA A 39 -19.82 4.64 -7.92
N PRO A 40 -20.60 5.72 -8.17
CA PRO A 40 -20.66 6.50 -9.42
C PRO A 40 -19.75 7.73 -9.47
N ARG A 41 -19.07 8.08 -8.38
CA ARG A 41 -18.05 9.14 -8.36
C ARG A 41 -16.80 8.58 -7.72
N GLU A 42 -15.80 8.27 -8.54
CA GLU A 42 -14.48 7.91 -8.03
C GLU A 42 -13.94 9.08 -7.21
N THR A 43 -13.86 8.89 -5.90
CA THR A 43 -13.35 9.89 -4.97
C THR A 43 -12.07 9.36 -4.38
N LEU A 44 -11.01 10.16 -4.42
CA LEU A 44 -9.75 9.85 -3.77
C LEU A 44 -9.94 9.97 -2.25
N LEU A 45 -9.93 8.83 -1.55
CA LEU A 45 -10.10 8.76 -0.11
C LEU A 45 -8.79 9.02 0.63
N GLN A 46 -7.72 8.40 0.15
CA GLN A 46 -6.40 8.49 0.77
C GLN A 46 -5.31 8.41 -0.29
N VAL A 47 -4.22 9.12 -0.04
CA VAL A 47 -3.05 9.10 -0.92
C VAL A 47 -1.78 9.11 -0.07
N ALA A 48 -0.77 8.39 -0.54
CA ALA A 48 0.56 8.43 0.03
C ALA A 48 1.60 8.36 -1.09
N ALA A 49 2.71 9.05 -0.85
CA ALA A 49 3.88 8.95 -1.71
C ALA A 49 5.12 8.71 -0.85
N SER A 50 6.09 7.99 -1.40
CA SER A 50 7.35 7.68 -0.74
C SER A 50 8.49 7.78 -1.73
N ALA A 51 9.52 8.57 -1.41
CA ALA A 51 10.79 8.57 -2.14
C ALA A 51 11.63 7.29 -1.88
N SER A 52 11.19 6.43 -0.97
CA SER A 52 11.82 5.13 -0.75
C SER A 52 11.08 4.04 -1.52
N ARG A 53 11.83 3.15 -2.18
CA ARG A 53 11.29 1.94 -2.85
C ARG A 53 11.06 0.81 -1.83
N ASN A 54 10.49 1.14 -0.68
CA ASN A 54 10.16 0.22 0.40
C ASN A 54 8.67 0.29 0.70
N VAL A 55 8.02 -0.87 0.80
CA VAL A 55 6.60 -0.98 1.15
C VAL A 55 6.44 -2.02 2.24
N GLY A 56 5.62 -1.73 3.24
CA GLY A 56 5.17 -2.73 4.21
C GLY A 56 3.93 -3.45 3.67
N VAL A 57 3.90 -4.78 3.68
CA VAL A 57 2.69 -5.54 3.35
C VAL A 57 2.34 -6.48 4.49
N SER A 58 1.07 -6.52 4.87
CA SER A 58 0.51 -7.51 5.78
C SER A 58 -0.53 -8.36 5.03
N HIS A 59 -1.15 -9.31 5.73
CA HIS A 59 -2.19 -10.15 5.14
C HIS A 59 -3.44 -9.35 4.71
N HIS A 60 -3.66 -8.16 5.27
CA HIS A 60 -4.87 -7.36 5.04
C HIS A 60 -4.59 -5.88 4.80
N SER A 61 -3.34 -5.50 4.56
CA SER A 61 -3.00 -4.10 4.39
C SER A 61 -1.68 -3.89 3.65
N LEU A 62 -1.53 -2.68 3.11
CA LEU A 62 -0.30 -2.18 2.52
C LEU A 62 0.05 -0.84 3.16
N ALA A 63 1.29 -0.69 3.63
CA ALA A 63 1.79 0.53 4.25
C ALA A 63 2.82 1.22 3.35
N LEU A 64 2.56 2.49 3.03
CA LEU A 64 3.42 3.35 2.23
C LEU A 64 3.47 4.74 2.86
N GLY A 65 4.67 5.31 3.03
CA GLY A 65 4.82 6.71 3.49
C GLY A 65 4.16 7.01 4.85
N GLY A 66 3.97 6.01 5.71
CA GLY A 66 3.28 6.15 7.00
C GLY A 66 1.75 5.98 6.95
N ILE A 67 1.16 5.84 5.76
CA ILE A 67 -0.26 5.55 5.56
C ILE A 67 -0.46 4.06 5.35
N THR A 68 -1.56 3.50 5.85
CA THR A 68 -1.92 2.10 5.68
C THR A 68 -3.22 1.99 4.90
N PHE A 69 -3.17 1.31 3.77
CA PHE A 69 -4.28 1.03 2.89
C PHE A 69 -4.88 -0.34 3.21
N PRO A 70 -6.21 -0.45 3.41
CA PRO A 70 -6.86 -1.73 3.62
C PRO A 70 -6.84 -2.55 2.32
N LEU A 71 -6.60 -3.85 2.44
CA LEU A 71 -6.64 -4.81 1.35
C LEU A 71 -7.23 -6.13 1.84
N ASN A 72 -7.96 -6.82 0.98
CA ASN A 72 -8.23 -8.23 1.20
C ASN A 72 -6.95 -9.07 0.98
N ARG A 73 -6.97 -10.32 1.44
CA ARG A 73 -5.80 -11.21 1.39
C ARG A 73 -5.28 -11.47 -0.03
N LEU A 74 -6.18 -11.64 -0.98
CA LEU A 74 -5.82 -11.89 -2.38
C LEU A 74 -5.16 -10.66 -3.02
N ALA A 75 -5.73 -9.48 -2.75
CA ALA A 75 -5.22 -8.20 -3.21
C ALA A 75 -3.87 -7.88 -2.57
N ALA A 76 -3.68 -8.13 -1.27
CA ALA A 76 -2.39 -7.97 -0.59
C ALA A 76 -1.32 -8.89 -1.19
N GLN A 77 -1.65 -10.15 -1.48
CA GLN A 77 -0.72 -11.08 -2.11
C GLN A 77 -0.41 -10.70 -3.57
N ALA A 78 -1.39 -10.23 -4.33
CA ALA A 78 -1.21 -9.74 -5.68
C ALA A 78 -0.33 -8.48 -5.71
N ALA A 79 -0.58 -7.54 -4.80
CA ALA A 79 0.21 -6.32 -4.63
C ALA A 79 1.65 -6.64 -4.26
N HIS A 80 1.88 -7.57 -3.32
CA HIS A 80 3.21 -8.06 -2.97
C HIS A 80 3.97 -8.57 -4.20
N ARG A 81 3.37 -9.51 -4.95
CA ARG A 81 4.00 -10.09 -6.14
C ARG A 81 4.27 -9.05 -7.22
N TRP A 82 3.34 -8.12 -7.42
CA TRP A 82 3.51 -7.08 -8.42
C TRP A 82 4.64 -6.10 -8.03
N LEU A 83 4.68 -5.63 -6.78
CA LEU A 83 5.74 -4.76 -6.28
C LEU A 83 7.12 -5.41 -6.37
N ASP A 84 7.21 -6.69 -6.00
CA ASP A 84 8.45 -7.47 -6.10
C ASP A 84 8.96 -7.54 -7.55
N ARG A 85 8.05 -7.75 -8.53
CA ARG A 85 8.39 -7.70 -9.97
C ARG A 85 8.89 -6.34 -10.43
N GLN A 86 8.41 -5.24 -9.82
CA GLN A 86 8.90 -3.90 -10.14
C GLN A 86 10.24 -3.56 -9.44
N GLY A 87 10.80 -4.48 -8.65
CA GLY A 87 12.03 -4.26 -7.89
C GLY A 87 11.82 -3.35 -6.68
N VAL A 88 10.59 -3.27 -6.15
CA VAL A 88 10.28 -2.60 -4.89
C VAL A 88 10.55 -3.58 -3.74
N ARG A 89 11.26 -3.11 -2.70
CA ARG A 89 11.52 -3.93 -1.52
C ARG A 89 10.25 -4.04 -0.67
N VAL A 90 9.63 -5.20 -0.68
CA VAL A 90 8.47 -5.49 0.16
C VAL A 90 8.93 -6.08 1.49
N ARG A 91 8.44 -5.52 2.59
CA ARG A 91 8.68 -6.04 3.95
C ARG A 91 7.37 -6.55 4.52
N SER A 92 7.37 -7.79 5.00
CA SER A 92 6.27 -8.27 5.82
C SER A 92 6.20 -7.43 7.09
N ILE A 93 5.11 -6.71 7.28
CA ILE A 93 4.83 -5.99 8.53
C ILE A 93 3.83 -6.79 9.34
N PRO A 94 3.99 -6.88 10.67
CA PRO A 94 2.95 -7.43 11.51
C PRO A 94 1.65 -6.64 11.28
N PRO A 95 0.48 -7.30 11.33
CA PRO A 95 -0.79 -6.58 11.26
C PRO A 95 -0.77 -5.47 12.31
N ILE A 96 -1.21 -4.27 11.94
CA ILE A 96 -1.33 -3.14 12.87
C ILE A 96 -2.48 -3.48 13.84
N ASN A 97 -2.20 -4.37 14.79
CA ASN A 97 -2.77 -4.32 16.12
C ASN A 97 -1.96 -3.26 16.87
N ARG A 98 -2.12 -1.98 16.50
CA ARG A 98 -1.92 -0.92 17.48
C ARG A 98 -3.05 -1.06 18.48
N ALA A 99 -2.93 -2.05 19.38
CA ALA A 99 -3.38 -1.83 20.74
C ALA A 99 -2.70 -0.51 21.14
N THR A 100 -3.51 0.53 21.32
CA THR A 100 -3.08 1.79 21.89
C THR A 100 -2.20 1.45 23.08
N ARG A 101 -0.90 1.74 22.98
CA ARG A 101 -0.02 1.71 24.13
C ARG A 101 -0.54 2.82 25.04
N ARG A 102 -1.55 2.50 25.87
CA ARG A 102 -1.94 3.33 27.00
C ARG A 102 -0.69 3.41 27.83
N THR A 103 0.02 4.51 27.70
CA THR A 103 1.03 4.95 28.65
C THR A 103 0.26 5.15 29.96
N ARG A 104 0.10 4.07 30.73
CA ARG A 104 -0.47 4.12 32.07
C ARG A 104 0.57 4.88 32.88
N GLY A 105 0.19 6.09 33.27
CA GLY A 105 1.08 7.08 33.85
C GLY A 105 1.96 6.51 34.96
N ILE A 106 3.21 6.95 34.94
CA ILE A 106 4.09 6.93 36.10
C ILE A 106 3.39 7.77 37.16
N ARG A 107 2.95 7.15 38.25
CA ARG A 107 2.57 7.87 39.46
C ARG A 107 3.87 8.17 40.23
N ALA A 108 4.13 9.45 40.43
CA ALA A 108 5.01 9.95 41.48
C ALA A 108 4.34 9.75 42.85
#